data_AF-V4WB17-F1
#
_entry.id   AF-V4WB17-F1
#
_cell.length_a   1.000
_cell.length_b   1.000
_cell.length_c   1.000
_cell.angle_alpha   90.00
_cell.angle_beta   90.00
_cell.angle_gamma   90.00
#
_symmetry.space_group_name_H-M   'P 1'
#
loop_
_entity.id
_entity.type
_entity.pdbx_description
1 polymer ?
#
loop_
_entity_poly.entity_id
_entity_poly.type
_entity_poly.pdbx_seq_one_letter_code
_entity_poly.pdbx_strand_id
1 'polypeptide(L)'
;MKGTFKPVPQLRLEILARTGRHRNCKAFNKYRGPVTLKDGYASKSEDDDDNSKSFQNVLLKNLNALYRFIRPYACAGVVIAATSNSLLPVEKLSDLTPTFFIGLLKALVPALLMHIYVAAINQLSDVEIDKINKPYLPLASGEFSMGTGIAITLTSVLMSLAIAMMLRSPPLVLGVIVWFLFGTAYSVQLPFLRWKGNSFLAAISIMFLNGLLQQFPYFIHIQKYVLGRPVEITRSLMFAIAFICCFCI
;
A
#
# COMPACT_ATOMS: atom_id res chain seq x y z
N MET A 1 -21.49 -29.81 -36.60
CA MET A 1 -22.44 -28.80 -36.04
C MET A 1 -21.59 -27.66 -35.50
N LYS A 2 -21.24 -26.58 -36.21
CA LYS A 2 -22.03 -25.45 -36.76
C LYS A 2 -23.06 -24.84 -35.77
N GLY A 3 -22.77 -23.61 -35.36
CA GLY A 3 -23.68 -22.61 -34.78
C GLY A 3 -23.56 -22.43 -33.26
N THR A 4 -23.55 -21.24 -32.66
CA THR A 4 -23.75 -19.88 -33.19
C THR A 4 -23.39 -18.86 -32.10
N PHE A 5 -22.61 -17.86 -32.47
CA PHE A 5 -22.37 -16.61 -31.76
C PHE A 5 -23.63 -15.73 -31.87
N LYS A 6 -24.14 -15.12 -30.79
CA LYS A 6 -25.05 -13.95 -30.84
C LYS A 6 -24.93 -13.06 -29.59
N PRO A 7 -25.21 -11.75 -29.72
CA PRO A 7 -24.48 -10.69 -29.03
C PRO A 7 -25.29 -9.88 -28.01
N VAL A 8 -24.56 -9.01 -27.31
CA VAL A 8 -24.98 -7.98 -26.33
C VAL A 8 -26.13 -7.09 -26.84
N PRO A 9 -27.15 -6.77 -26.02
CA PRO A 9 -28.17 -5.79 -26.39
C PRO A 9 -27.68 -4.35 -26.15
N GLN A 10 -27.60 -3.58 -27.23
CA GLN A 10 -27.59 -2.13 -27.22
C GLN A 10 -28.95 -1.60 -26.74
N LEU A 11 -29.06 -1.18 -25.49
CA LEU A 11 -30.24 -0.44 -25.02
C LEU A 11 -29.87 0.53 -23.89
N ARG A 12 -29.11 1.59 -24.20
CA ARG A 12 -28.97 2.75 -23.29
C ARG A 12 -28.59 4.06 -23.98
N LEU A 13 -28.96 4.23 -25.25
CA LEU A 13 -28.75 5.48 -26.00
C LEU A 13 -30.05 6.20 -26.41
N GLU A 14 -31.19 5.89 -25.78
CA GLU A 14 -32.49 6.51 -26.11
C GLU A 14 -33.10 7.40 -25.01
N ILE A 15 -32.34 7.74 -23.95
CA ILE A 15 -32.86 8.60 -22.86
C ILE A 15 -32.37 10.06 -22.96
N LEU A 16 -31.47 10.40 -23.89
CA LEU A 16 -30.90 11.76 -24.01
C LEU A 16 -31.52 12.65 -25.12
N ALA A 17 -32.65 12.25 -25.72
CA ALA A 17 -33.26 12.99 -26.83
C ALA A 17 -34.64 13.63 -26.52
N ARG A 18 -35.02 13.81 -25.25
CA ARG A 18 -36.25 14.53 -24.89
C ARG A 18 -36.10 15.38 -23.64
N THR A 19 -35.55 16.58 -23.80
CA THR A 19 -35.99 17.79 -23.07
C THR A 19 -35.25 19.02 -23.60
N GLY A 20 -35.73 19.55 -24.71
CA GLY A 20 -35.50 20.94 -25.09
C GLY A 20 -36.85 21.64 -25.19
N ARG A 21 -37.12 22.62 -24.32
CA ARG A 21 -37.95 23.79 -24.68
C ARG A 21 -37.88 24.94 -23.66
N HIS A 22 -37.16 25.98 -24.07
CA HIS A 22 -37.48 27.42 -24.04
C HIS A 22 -38.46 27.99 -22.98
N ARG A 23 -37.99 29.06 -22.32
CA ARG A 23 -38.65 30.35 -22.01
C ARG A 23 -37.65 31.16 -21.16
N ASN A 24 -37.46 32.48 -21.21
CA ASN A 24 -37.78 33.60 -22.10
C ASN A 24 -37.00 34.81 -21.50
N CYS A 25 -36.50 35.75 -22.31
CA CYS A 25 -35.79 36.96 -21.86
C CYS A 25 -36.64 37.88 -20.96
N LYS A 26 -35.97 38.63 -20.06
CA LYS A 26 -36.24 40.06 -19.78
C LYS A 26 -35.02 40.71 -19.11
N ALA A 27 -34.53 41.80 -19.72
CA ALA A 27 -33.59 42.75 -19.13
C ALA A 27 -34.38 43.99 -18.70
N PHE A 28 -34.12 44.56 -17.51
CA PHE A 28 -34.49 45.95 -17.18
C PHE A 28 -33.67 46.52 -16.00
N ASN A 29 -32.76 47.44 -16.35
CA ASN A 29 -32.43 48.76 -15.77
C ASN A 29 -32.17 48.97 -14.25
N LYS A 30 -30.91 49.32 -13.96
CA LYS A 30 -30.38 50.54 -13.29
C LYS A 30 -31.15 51.15 -12.09
N TYR A 31 -30.52 51.11 -10.91
CA TYR A 31 -30.55 52.23 -9.93
C TYR A 31 -29.19 52.37 -9.22
N ARG A 32 -28.81 53.62 -8.97
CA ARG A 32 -27.54 54.11 -8.39
C ARG A 32 -27.85 54.73 -7.03
N GLY A 33 -27.00 54.50 -6.04
CA GLY A 33 -26.88 55.30 -4.80
C GLY A 33 -26.63 54.46 -3.54
N PRO A 34 -26.08 55.04 -2.46
CA PRO A 34 -24.83 55.79 -2.37
C PRO A 34 -23.79 55.05 -1.48
N VAL A 35 -22.54 55.51 -1.59
CA VAL A 35 -21.41 55.13 -0.72
C VAL A 35 -21.78 55.36 0.75
N THR A 36 -21.67 54.32 1.58
CA THR A 36 -21.49 54.46 3.03
C THR A 36 -20.27 53.64 3.44
N LEU A 37 -19.26 54.36 3.92
CA LEU A 37 -18.15 53.82 4.68
C LEU A 37 -18.70 53.09 5.92
N LYS A 38 -18.42 51.80 6.03
CA LYS A 38 -18.37 51.10 7.32
C LYS A 38 -17.03 50.41 7.42
N ASP A 39 -16.16 51.10 8.15
CA ASP A 39 -15.08 50.60 9.00
C ASP A 39 -14.70 49.14 8.80
N GLY A 40 -13.54 48.95 8.17
CA GLY A 40 -12.87 47.68 8.18
C GLY A 40 -12.38 47.36 9.58
N TYR A 41 -13.06 46.47 10.30
CA TYR A 41 -12.52 45.66 11.39
C TYR A 41 -13.48 44.49 11.66
N ALA A 42 -13.39 43.44 10.84
CA ALA A 42 -13.73 42.04 11.17
C ALA A 42 -13.77 41.20 9.87
N SER A 43 -12.61 40.76 9.36
CA SER A 43 -12.55 39.71 8.32
C SER A 43 -11.22 38.96 8.41
N LYS A 44 -10.82 38.59 9.62
CA LYS A 44 -9.58 37.84 9.84
C LYS A 44 -9.73 36.64 10.78
N SER A 45 -10.93 36.38 11.28
CA SER A 45 -11.17 35.25 12.19
C SER A 45 -12.08 34.17 11.58
N GLU A 46 -13.01 34.52 10.70
CA GLU A 46 -13.90 33.55 10.06
C GLU A 46 -13.24 32.85 8.86
N ASP A 47 -12.48 33.59 8.04
CA ASP A 47 -11.76 33.01 6.89
C ASP A 47 -10.64 32.04 7.29
N ASP A 48 -9.92 32.34 8.38
CA ASP A 48 -8.84 31.47 8.88
C ASP A 48 -9.39 30.18 9.52
N ASP A 49 -10.54 30.25 10.21
CA ASP A 49 -11.17 29.09 10.84
C ASP A 49 -11.87 28.18 9.80
N ASP A 50 -12.46 28.75 8.74
CA ASP A 50 -13.03 28.00 7.62
C ASP A 50 -11.95 27.33 6.75
N ASN A 51 -10.86 28.05 6.45
CA ASN A 51 -9.74 27.50 5.69
C ASN A 51 -8.98 26.40 6.47
N SER A 52 -8.81 26.57 7.78
CA SER A 52 -8.22 25.54 8.66
C SER A 52 -9.08 24.28 8.72
N LYS A 53 -10.41 24.41 8.89
CA LYS A 53 -11.35 23.28 8.87
C LYS A 53 -11.36 22.59 7.50
N SER A 54 -11.32 23.36 6.41
CA SER A 54 -11.22 22.83 5.05
C SER A 54 -9.94 22.02 4.83
N PHE A 55 -8.78 22.54 5.26
CA PHE A 55 -7.49 21.83 5.17
C PHE A 55 -7.49 20.53 6.00
N GLN A 56 -7.97 20.59 7.25
CA GLN A 56 -8.08 19.41 8.12
C GLN A 56 -8.97 18.33 7.50
N ASN A 57 -10.10 18.72 6.91
CA ASN A 57 -11.01 17.79 6.25
C ASN A 57 -10.35 17.11 5.04
N VAL A 58 -9.61 17.87 4.23
CA VAL A 58 -8.83 17.32 3.10
C VAL A 58 -7.74 16.38 3.60
N LEU A 59 -7.01 16.75 4.66
CA LEU A 59 -5.98 15.93 5.26
C LEU A 59 -6.55 14.61 5.81
N LEU A 60 -7.61 14.67 6.60
CA LEU A 60 -8.28 13.50 7.17
C LEU A 60 -8.79 12.56 6.08
N LYS A 61 -9.36 13.12 5.00
CA LYS A 61 -9.80 12.33 3.84
C LYS A 61 -8.61 11.61 3.17
N ASN A 62 -7.50 12.32 2.96
CA ASN A 62 -6.30 11.74 2.37
C ASN A 62 -5.66 10.67 3.27
N LEU A 63 -5.64 10.88 4.59
CA LEU A 63 -5.15 9.90 5.57
C LEU A 63 -6.05 8.66 5.60
N ASN A 64 -7.37 8.83 5.53
CA ASN A 64 -8.31 7.72 5.45
C ASN A 64 -8.18 6.93 4.13
N ALA A 65 -7.95 7.63 3.00
CA ALA A 65 -7.62 6.99 1.74
C ALA A 65 -6.29 6.22 1.86
N LEU A 66 -5.25 6.82 2.45
CA LEU A 66 -3.97 6.16 2.67
C LEU A 66 -4.10 4.94 3.59
N TYR A 67 -4.90 5.01 4.64
CA TYR A 67 -5.21 3.89 5.53
C TYR A 67 -5.80 2.70 4.75
N ARG A 68 -6.80 2.95 3.90
CA ARG A 68 -7.38 1.91 3.02
C ARG A 68 -6.38 1.42 1.96
N PHE A 69 -5.52 2.30 1.48
CA PHE A 69 -4.49 1.98 0.50
C PHE A 69 -3.46 0.99 1.05
N ILE A 70 -2.97 1.23 2.26
CA ILE A 70 -1.90 0.47 2.92
C ILE A 70 -2.40 -0.87 3.48
N ARG A 71 -3.70 -1.01 3.77
CA ARG A 71 -4.31 -2.24 4.33
C ARG A 71 -3.63 -2.65 5.66
N PRO A 72 -3.83 -1.88 6.74
CA PRO A 72 -3.09 -2.04 7.99
C PRO A 72 -3.22 -3.39 8.67
N TYR A 73 -4.32 -4.13 8.45
CA TYR A 73 -4.44 -5.51 8.93
C TYR A 73 -3.33 -6.42 8.37
N ALA A 74 -2.89 -6.18 7.13
CA ALA A 74 -1.82 -6.93 6.49
C ALA A 74 -0.43 -6.42 6.96
N CYS A 75 -0.29 -5.11 7.24
CA CYS A 75 0.87 -4.59 7.96
C CYS A 75 1.06 -5.26 9.33
N ALA A 76 -0.02 -5.48 10.08
CA ALA A 76 0.05 -6.15 11.38
C ALA A 76 0.66 -7.56 11.25
N GLY A 77 0.29 -8.31 10.20
CA GLY A 77 0.92 -9.60 9.88
C GLY A 77 2.42 -9.48 9.64
N VAL A 78 2.87 -8.46 8.90
CA VAL A 78 4.31 -8.20 8.68
C VAL A 78 5.04 -7.91 9.98
N VAL A 79 4.47 -7.07 10.86
CA VAL A 79 5.05 -6.74 12.16
C VAL A 79 5.16 -7.98 13.04
N ILE A 80 4.08 -8.77 13.15
CA ILE A 80 4.03 -9.98 13.97
C ILE A 80 5.08 -10.98 13.48
N ALA A 81 5.14 -11.24 12.18
CA ALA A 81 6.08 -12.21 11.62
C ALA A 81 7.54 -11.74 11.75
N ALA A 82 7.85 -10.50 11.38
CA ALA A 82 9.21 -9.96 11.54
C ALA A 82 9.65 -9.98 13.02
N THR A 83 8.75 -9.66 13.95
CA THR A 83 9.02 -9.72 15.39
C THR A 83 9.23 -11.15 15.86
N SER A 84 8.35 -12.08 15.50
CA SER A 84 8.46 -13.50 15.84
C SER A 84 9.77 -14.10 15.34
N ASN A 85 10.14 -13.81 14.09
CA ASN A 85 11.35 -14.34 13.47
C ASN A 85 12.63 -13.71 14.05
N SER A 86 12.52 -12.47 14.52
CA SER A 86 13.59 -11.78 15.26
C SER A 86 13.79 -12.32 16.68
N LEU A 87 12.80 -13.00 17.26
CA LEU A 87 12.90 -13.63 18.58
C LEU A 87 13.49 -15.05 18.53
N LEU A 88 13.45 -15.72 17.37
CA LEU A 88 14.01 -17.08 17.21
C LEU A 88 15.50 -17.25 17.61
N PRO A 89 16.41 -16.29 17.41
CA PRO A 89 17.81 -16.41 17.86
C PRO A 89 18.02 -15.99 19.32
N VAL A 90 16.98 -15.59 20.06
CA VAL A 90 17.08 -15.27 21.49
C VAL A 90 17.22 -16.56 22.29
N GLU A 91 18.28 -16.68 23.09
CA GLU A 91 18.54 -17.86 23.91
C GLU A 91 18.24 -17.62 25.38
N LYS A 92 18.43 -16.39 25.85
CA LYS A 92 18.25 -15.99 27.25
C LYS A 92 17.53 -14.65 27.33
N LEU A 93 16.80 -14.41 28.42
CA LEU A 93 16.12 -13.12 28.65
C LEU A 93 17.09 -11.93 28.69
N SER A 94 18.36 -12.16 29.07
CA SER A 94 19.43 -11.17 29.03
C SER A 94 19.74 -10.65 27.63
N ASP A 95 19.35 -11.36 26.57
CA ASP A 95 19.56 -10.94 25.18
C ASP A 95 18.58 -9.82 24.77
N LEU A 96 17.46 -9.67 25.48
CA LEU A 96 16.43 -8.65 25.25
C LEU A 96 16.87 -7.27 25.77
N THR A 97 17.95 -6.79 25.20
CA THR A 97 18.58 -5.50 25.51
C THR A 97 17.96 -4.36 24.69
N PRO A 98 18.19 -3.09 25.06
CA PRO A 98 17.83 -1.95 24.20
C PRO A 98 18.39 -2.08 22.77
N THR A 99 19.59 -2.64 22.62
CA THR A 99 20.22 -2.92 21.32
C THR A 99 19.39 -3.90 20.48
N PHE A 100 18.84 -4.94 21.10
CA PHE A 100 17.92 -5.87 20.43
C PHE A 100 16.70 -5.15 19.87
N PHE A 101 16.02 -4.34 20.69
CA PHE A 101 14.82 -3.62 20.26
C PHE A 101 15.12 -2.58 19.18
N ILE A 102 16.27 -1.90 19.24
CA ILE A 102 16.73 -1.00 18.18
C ILE A 102 16.98 -1.78 16.88
N GLY A 103 17.60 -2.96 16.96
CA GLY A 103 17.81 -3.84 15.81
C GLY A 103 16.51 -4.31 15.18
N LEU A 104 15.55 -4.76 16.00
CA LEU A 104 14.21 -5.13 15.55
C LEU A 104 13.49 -3.95 14.86
N LEU A 105 13.48 -2.78 15.49
CA LEU A 105 12.84 -1.59 14.92
C LEU A 105 13.47 -1.21 13.58
N LYS A 106 14.80 -1.25 13.49
CA LYS A 106 15.54 -1.02 12.25
C LYS A 106 15.12 -1.99 11.14
N ALA A 107 14.92 -3.26 11.45
CA ALA A 107 14.47 -4.25 10.47
C ALA A 107 12.99 -4.09 10.06
N LEU A 108 12.13 -3.61 10.97
CA LEU A 108 10.70 -3.41 10.71
C LEU A 108 10.41 -2.28 9.72
N VAL A 109 11.19 -1.19 9.75
CA VAL A 109 10.97 -0.03 8.87
C VAL A 109 11.00 -0.40 7.37
N PRO A 110 12.06 -1.01 6.82
CA PRO A 110 12.08 -1.43 5.41
C PRO A 110 11.03 -2.51 5.11
N ALA A 111 10.70 -3.37 6.09
CA ALA A 111 9.66 -4.39 5.92
C ALA A 111 8.27 -3.76 5.68
N LEU A 112 7.91 -2.75 6.48
CA LEU A 112 6.65 -2.01 6.33
C LEU A 112 6.61 -1.22 5.02
N LEU A 113 7.72 -0.62 4.62
CA LEU A 113 7.82 0.07 3.32
C LEU A 113 7.67 -0.91 2.15
N MET A 114 8.26 -2.11 2.24
CA MET A 114 8.03 -3.17 1.23
C MET A 114 6.58 -3.64 1.20
N HIS A 115 5.92 -3.71 2.35
CA HIS A 115 4.50 -4.03 2.40
C HIS A 115 3.66 -2.99 1.63
N ILE A 116 3.92 -1.70 1.89
CA ILE A 116 3.27 -0.59 1.18
C ILE A 116 3.51 -0.71 -0.32
N TYR A 117 4.75 -0.97 -0.74
CA TYR A 117 5.10 -1.19 -2.14
C TYR A 117 4.27 -2.33 -2.76
N VAL A 118 4.20 -3.50 -2.12
CA VAL A 118 3.46 -4.66 -2.65
C VAL A 118 1.95 -4.37 -2.73
N ALA A 119 1.38 -3.74 -1.70
CA ALA A 119 -0.02 -3.34 -1.71
C ALA A 119 -0.33 -2.33 -2.81
N ALA A 120 0.60 -1.40 -3.08
CA ALA A 120 0.47 -0.35 -4.07
C ALA A 120 0.61 -0.89 -5.50
N ILE A 121 1.66 -1.67 -5.80
CA ILE A 121 1.87 -2.26 -7.12
C ILE A 121 0.75 -3.24 -7.49
N ASN A 122 0.19 -3.96 -6.51
CA ASN A 122 -0.96 -4.81 -6.77
C ASN A 122 -2.19 -4.00 -7.18
N GLN A 123 -2.50 -2.90 -6.47
CA GLN A 123 -3.64 -2.04 -6.82
C GLN A 123 -3.43 -1.34 -8.18
N LEU A 124 -2.23 -0.82 -8.44
CA LEU A 124 -1.88 -0.25 -9.76
C LEU A 124 -2.08 -1.24 -10.90
N SER A 125 -1.71 -2.50 -10.66
CA SER A 125 -1.81 -3.57 -11.66
C SER A 125 -3.23 -4.12 -11.79
N ASP A 126 -4.16 -3.76 -10.91
CA ASP A 126 -5.52 -4.32 -10.87
C ASP A 126 -6.61 -3.23 -10.91
N VAL A 127 -6.30 -1.97 -11.22
CA VAL A 127 -7.27 -0.86 -11.11
C VAL A 127 -8.62 -1.19 -11.77
N GLU A 128 -8.63 -1.68 -13.02
CA GLU A 128 -9.87 -2.01 -13.72
C GLU A 128 -10.61 -3.23 -13.12
N ILE A 129 -9.88 -4.17 -12.54
CA ILE A 129 -10.45 -5.35 -11.86
C ILE A 129 -11.02 -4.94 -10.50
N ASP A 130 -10.30 -4.11 -9.76
CA ASP A 130 -10.68 -3.64 -8.43
C ASP A 130 -11.85 -2.65 -8.51
N LYS A 131 -12.07 -1.94 -9.64
CA LYS A 131 -13.32 -1.18 -9.86
C LYS A 131 -14.58 -2.05 -9.76
N ILE A 132 -14.48 -3.32 -10.14
CA ILE A 132 -15.59 -4.28 -10.08
C ILE A 132 -15.60 -4.98 -8.72
N ASN A 133 -14.44 -5.51 -8.30
CA ASN A 133 -14.36 -6.39 -7.13
C ASN A 133 -14.23 -5.65 -5.79
N LYS A 134 -13.57 -4.49 -5.79
CA LYS A 134 -13.16 -3.73 -4.58
C LYS A 134 -13.28 -2.22 -4.84
N PRO A 135 -14.48 -1.71 -5.20
CA PRO A 135 -14.67 -0.33 -5.66
C PRO A 135 -14.31 0.72 -4.60
N TYR A 136 -14.26 0.34 -3.32
CA TYR A 136 -13.92 1.21 -2.20
C TYR A 136 -12.40 1.49 -2.07
N LEU A 137 -11.55 0.82 -2.85
CA LEU A 137 -10.10 1.03 -2.81
C LEU A 137 -9.74 2.40 -3.41
N PRO A 138 -8.71 3.10 -2.88
CA PRO A 138 -8.43 4.49 -3.27
C PRO A 138 -8.16 4.70 -4.77
N LEU A 139 -7.45 3.79 -5.43
CA LEU A 139 -7.22 3.89 -6.89
C LEU A 139 -8.46 3.51 -7.71
N ALA A 140 -9.25 2.52 -7.26
CA ALA A 140 -10.45 2.07 -7.96
C ALA A 140 -11.60 3.08 -7.87
N SER A 141 -11.77 3.70 -6.70
CA SER A 141 -12.75 4.75 -6.43
C SER A 141 -12.40 6.11 -7.06
N GLY A 142 -11.14 6.29 -7.46
CA GLY A 142 -10.62 7.58 -7.95
C GLY A 142 -10.28 8.59 -6.85
N GLU A 143 -10.31 8.20 -5.57
CA GLU A 143 -9.83 9.06 -4.48
C GLU A 143 -8.33 9.36 -4.60
N PHE A 144 -7.55 8.39 -5.07
CA PHE A 144 -6.18 8.59 -5.50
C PHE A 144 -6.09 8.58 -7.02
N SER A 145 -5.31 9.53 -7.55
CA SER A 145 -4.94 9.52 -8.96
C SER A 145 -3.96 8.37 -9.24
N MET A 146 -3.88 7.95 -10.50
CA MET A 146 -2.86 6.99 -10.95
C MET A 146 -1.43 7.50 -10.62
N GLY A 147 -1.18 8.80 -10.82
CA GLY A 147 0.11 9.42 -10.50
C GLY A 147 0.46 9.33 -9.01
N THR A 148 -0.52 9.53 -8.12
CA THR A 148 -0.34 9.35 -6.66
C THR A 148 0.02 7.91 -6.32
N GLY A 149 -0.69 6.93 -6.90
CA GLY A 149 -0.38 5.51 -6.70
C GLY A 149 1.03 5.13 -7.15
N ILE A 150 1.45 5.61 -8.33
CA ILE A 150 2.81 5.42 -8.85
C ILE A 150 3.85 6.06 -7.92
N ALA A 151 3.61 7.30 -7.49
CA ALA A 151 4.51 8.00 -6.58
C ALA A 151 4.69 7.26 -5.24
N ILE A 152 3.60 6.80 -4.61
CA ILE A 152 3.67 6.00 -3.38
C ILE A 152 4.43 4.69 -3.61
N THR A 153 4.18 4.01 -4.74
CA THR A 153 4.84 2.75 -5.09
C THR A 153 6.36 2.94 -5.24
N LEU A 154 6.79 3.93 -6.02
CA LEU A 154 8.21 4.20 -6.25
C LEU A 154 8.91 4.70 -4.98
N THR A 155 8.30 5.63 -4.26
CA THR A 155 8.90 6.17 -3.03
C THR A 155 9.04 5.10 -1.95
N SER A 156 8.03 4.24 -1.76
CA SER A 156 8.09 3.18 -0.75
C SER A 156 9.21 2.16 -1.03
N VAL A 157 9.36 1.67 -2.26
CA VAL A 157 10.44 0.72 -2.59
C VAL A 157 11.83 1.37 -2.53
N LEU A 158 11.98 2.60 -3.02
CA LEU A 158 13.25 3.30 -2.99
C LEU A 158 13.68 3.62 -1.56
N MET A 159 12.77 4.09 -0.71
CA MET A 159 13.05 4.31 0.72
C MET A 159 13.36 3.00 1.43
N SER A 160 12.62 1.93 1.14
CA SER A 160 12.88 0.61 1.73
C SER A 160 14.30 0.14 1.42
N LEU A 161 14.68 0.19 0.14
CA LEU A 161 16.01 -0.23 -0.30
C LEU A 161 17.10 0.68 0.28
N ALA A 162 16.91 2.00 0.26
CA ALA A 162 17.86 2.95 0.83
C ALA A 162 18.10 2.67 2.33
N ILE A 163 17.04 2.52 3.12
CA ILE A 163 17.14 2.22 4.54
C ILE A 163 17.82 0.86 4.75
N ALA A 164 17.42 -0.19 4.02
CA ALA A 164 18.05 -1.50 4.13
C ALA A 164 19.57 -1.44 3.85
N MET A 165 20.01 -0.67 2.85
CA MET A 165 21.43 -0.46 2.56
C MET A 165 22.14 0.31 3.69
N MET A 166 21.49 1.33 4.26
CA MET A 166 22.02 2.09 5.40
C MET A 166 22.21 1.24 6.66
N LEU A 167 21.39 0.19 6.84
CA LEU A 167 21.50 -0.74 7.97
C LEU A 167 22.74 -1.63 7.91
N ARG A 168 23.49 -1.66 6.80
CA ARG A 168 24.71 -2.47 6.62
C ARG A 168 24.50 -3.96 6.93
N SER A 169 23.28 -4.46 6.72
CA SER A 169 22.89 -5.85 6.92
C SER A 169 22.56 -6.50 5.57
N PRO A 170 23.53 -7.18 4.93
CA PRO A 170 23.33 -7.93 3.69
C PRO A 170 22.06 -8.79 3.63
N PRO A 171 21.67 -9.55 4.68
CA PRO A 171 20.45 -10.36 4.60
C PRO A 171 19.18 -9.52 4.45
N LEU A 172 19.09 -8.34 5.08
CA LEU A 172 17.95 -7.44 4.93
C LEU A 172 17.90 -6.81 3.52
N VAL A 173 19.06 -6.38 3.00
CA VAL A 173 19.15 -5.82 1.64
C VAL A 173 18.71 -6.85 0.60
N LEU A 174 19.24 -8.07 0.69
CA LEU A 174 18.87 -9.15 -0.22
C LEU A 174 17.38 -9.50 -0.06
N GLY A 175 16.88 -9.53 1.17
CA GLY A 175 15.47 -9.74 1.47
C GLY A 175 14.57 -8.71 0.76
N VAL A 176 14.92 -7.42 0.85
CA VAL A 176 14.19 -6.33 0.17
C VAL A 176 14.23 -6.48 -1.36
N ILE A 177 15.40 -6.78 -1.94
CA ILE A 177 15.55 -6.97 -3.39
C ILE A 177 14.68 -8.14 -3.87
N VAL A 178 14.74 -9.28 -3.19
CA VAL A 178 13.95 -10.46 -3.57
C VAL A 178 12.46 -10.19 -3.38
N TRP A 179 12.06 -9.48 -2.31
CA TRP A 179 10.66 -9.10 -2.09
C TRP A 179 10.15 -8.20 -3.21
N PHE A 180 10.96 -7.24 -3.66
CA PHE A 180 10.64 -6.38 -4.79
C PHE A 180 10.42 -7.20 -6.07
N LEU A 181 11.32 -8.13 -6.39
CA LEU A 181 11.23 -8.97 -7.59
C LEU A 181 9.97 -9.83 -7.57
N PHE A 182 9.71 -10.54 -6.46
CA PHE A 182 8.52 -11.38 -6.33
C PHE A 182 7.22 -10.54 -6.31
N GLY A 183 7.20 -9.41 -5.60
CA GLY A 183 6.04 -8.52 -5.57
C GLY A 183 5.70 -7.96 -6.96
N THR A 184 6.72 -7.59 -7.73
CA THR A 184 6.58 -7.17 -9.14
C THR A 184 6.05 -8.31 -10.00
N ALA A 185 6.74 -9.46 -9.99
CA ALA A 185 6.42 -10.60 -10.82
C ALA A 185 5.04 -11.19 -10.51
N TYR A 186 4.61 -11.12 -9.25
CA TYR A 186 3.27 -11.52 -8.84
C TYR A 186 2.17 -10.60 -9.38
N SER A 187 2.42 -9.29 -9.45
CA SER A 187 1.38 -8.28 -9.66
C SER A 187 1.26 -7.77 -11.10
N VAL A 188 2.40 -7.42 -11.73
CA VAL A 188 2.46 -6.59 -12.94
C VAL A 188 1.92 -7.33 -14.17
N GLN A 189 1.08 -6.64 -14.96
CA GLN A 189 0.47 -7.14 -16.20
C GLN A 189 1.44 -7.07 -17.39
N LEU A 190 2.47 -7.92 -17.41
CA LEU A 190 3.39 -8.07 -18.54
C LEU A 190 3.60 -9.56 -18.87
N PRO A 191 4.02 -9.91 -20.11
CA PRO A 191 4.37 -11.29 -20.45
C PRO A 191 5.38 -11.87 -19.44
N PHE A 192 5.17 -13.13 -19.04
CA PHE A 192 5.94 -13.85 -18.00
C PHE A 192 5.84 -13.32 -16.55
N LEU A 193 5.23 -12.16 -16.35
CA LEU A 193 4.84 -11.63 -15.04
C LEU A 193 3.36 -11.94 -14.79
N ARG A 194 2.80 -11.41 -13.69
CA ARG A 194 1.45 -11.70 -13.18
C ARG A 194 1.27 -13.13 -12.70
N TRP A 195 2.20 -13.62 -11.89
CA TRP A 195 2.17 -14.98 -11.35
C TRP A 195 0.89 -15.31 -10.57
N LYS A 196 0.19 -14.32 -10.02
CA LYS A 196 -1.14 -14.50 -9.40
C LYS A 196 -2.22 -15.04 -10.34
N GLY A 197 -2.04 -14.90 -11.65
CA GLY A 197 -2.95 -15.44 -12.66
C GLY A 197 -2.80 -16.95 -12.87
N ASN A 198 -1.69 -17.55 -12.42
CA ASN A 198 -1.44 -18.98 -12.47
C ASN A 198 -1.40 -19.55 -11.05
N SER A 199 -2.34 -20.44 -10.71
CA SER A 199 -2.47 -21.01 -9.36
C SER A 199 -1.20 -21.66 -8.84
N PHE A 200 -0.43 -22.33 -9.70
CA PHE A 200 0.82 -22.98 -9.29
C PHE A 200 1.92 -21.96 -8.94
N LEU A 201 2.11 -20.95 -9.79
CA LEU A 201 3.09 -19.89 -9.52
C LEU A 201 2.67 -19.02 -8.33
N ALA A 202 1.37 -18.79 -8.16
CA ALA A 202 0.82 -18.09 -7.00
C ALA A 202 1.15 -18.84 -5.70
N ALA A 203 0.91 -20.15 -5.64
CA ALA A 203 1.22 -20.98 -4.48
C ALA A 203 2.73 -20.98 -4.15
N ILE A 204 3.59 -21.14 -5.16
CA ILE A 204 5.05 -21.05 -4.98
C ILE A 204 5.46 -19.68 -4.45
N SER A 205 4.87 -18.60 -4.98
CA SER A 205 5.17 -17.23 -4.54
C SER A 205 4.81 -17.03 -3.08
N ILE A 206 3.61 -17.47 -2.67
CA ILE A 206 3.11 -17.34 -1.30
C ILE A 206 3.99 -18.15 -0.34
N MET A 207 4.31 -19.39 -0.70
CA MET A 207 5.20 -20.25 0.08
C MET A 207 6.58 -19.65 0.24
N PHE A 208 7.17 -19.13 -0.85
CA PHE A 208 8.50 -18.54 -0.79
C PHE A 208 8.53 -17.25 0.03
N LEU A 209 7.57 -16.35 -0.19
CA LEU A 209 7.49 -15.06 0.50
C LEU A 209 7.29 -15.24 2.01
N ASN A 210 6.36 -16.11 2.42
CA ASN A 210 6.04 -16.31 3.83
C ASN A 210 6.99 -17.29 4.53
N GLY A 211 7.33 -18.39 3.84
CA GLY A 211 8.11 -19.49 4.42
C GLY A 211 9.61 -19.23 4.45
N LEU A 212 10.16 -18.48 3.49
CA LEU A 212 11.62 -18.27 3.42
C LEU A 212 11.97 -16.81 3.58
N LEU A 213 11.39 -15.95 2.75
CA LEU A 213 11.78 -14.55 2.66
C LEU A 213 11.46 -13.76 3.93
N GLN A 214 10.34 -14.07 4.58
CA GLN A 214 9.99 -13.44 5.84
C GLN A 214 10.77 -14.00 7.04
N GLN A 215 11.44 -15.14 6.89
CA GLN A 215 12.12 -15.85 7.97
C GLN A 215 13.61 -15.50 8.03
N PHE A 216 14.36 -15.85 6.96
CA PHE A 216 15.83 -15.78 6.96
C PHE A 216 16.40 -14.38 7.19
N PRO A 217 15.95 -13.32 6.50
CA PRO A 217 16.55 -12.00 6.63
C PRO A 217 16.55 -11.46 8.06
N TYR A 218 15.43 -11.60 8.76
CA TYR A 218 15.26 -11.09 10.12
C TYR A 218 16.02 -11.94 11.13
N PHE A 219 15.93 -13.27 11.01
CA PHE A 219 16.69 -14.19 11.86
C PHE A 219 18.20 -13.91 11.78
N ILE A 220 18.76 -13.89 10.57
CA ILE A 220 20.20 -13.69 10.36
C ILE A 220 20.61 -12.28 10.79
N HIS A 221 19.77 -11.27 10.52
CA HIS A 221 20.02 -9.90 10.96
C HIS A 221 20.19 -9.83 12.48
N ILE A 222 19.24 -10.38 13.23
CA ILE A 222 19.31 -10.35 14.69
C ILE A 222 20.48 -11.19 15.20
N GLN A 223 20.62 -12.44 14.75
CA GLN A 223 21.66 -13.34 15.26
C GLN A 223 23.06 -12.77 15.05
N LYS A 224 23.38 -12.34 13.82
CA LYS A 224 24.73 -11.92 13.45
C LYS A 224 24.99 -10.44 13.73
N TYR A 225 24.08 -9.56 13.34
CA TYR A 225 24.35 -8.12 13.30
C TYR A 225 23.86 -7.38 14.54
N VAL A 226 22.98 -7.98 15.34
CA VAL A 226 22.45 -7.37 16.57
C VAL A 226 23.00 -8.07 17.82
N LEU A 227 22.96 -9.41 17.85
CA LEU A 227 23.49 -10.21 18.96
C LEU A 227 24.97 -10.57 18.82
N GLY A 228 25.57 -10.35 17.64
CA GLY A 228 27.00 -10.58 17.40
C GLY A 228 27.43 -12.05 17.37
N ARG A 229 26.49 -12.97 17.13
CA ARG A 229 26.74 -14.42 17.12
C ARG A 229 27.08 -14.94 15.71
N PRO A 230 27.78 -16.07 15.57
CA PRO A 230 27.90 -16.74 14.29
C PRO A 230 26.51 -17.10 13.72
N VAL A 231 26.41 -17.18 12.39
CA VAL A 231 25.16 -17.60 11.74
C VAL A 231 25.04 -19.09 11.90
N GLU A 232 24.04 -19.50 12.69
CA GLU A 232 23.73 -20.90 12.92
C GLU A 232 22.24 -21.11 12.71
N ILE A 233 21.92 -22.02 11.79
CA ILE A 233 20.53 -22.38 11.48
C ILE A 233 19.98 -23.21 12.64
N THR A 234 19.10 -22.60 13.44
CA THR A 234 18.52 -23.26 14.61
C THR A 234 17.41 -24.24 14.21
N ARG A 235 17.19 -25.25 15.06
CA ARG A 235 16.06 -26.18 14.90
C ARG A 235 14.72 -25.44 14.92
N SER A 236 14.60 -24.40 15.74
CA SER A 236 13.41 -23.54 15.83
C SER A 236 13.13 -22.80 14.51
N LEU A 237 14.16 -22.28 13.84
CA LEU A 237 14.01 -21.66 12.52
C LEU A 237 13.54 -22.68 11.48
N MET A 238 14.16 -23.86 11.42
CA MET A 238 13.76 -24.91 10.48
C MET A 238 12.32 -25.38 10.72
N PHE A 239 11.91 -25.52 11.98
CA PHE A 239 10.54 -25.83 12.35
C PHE A 239 9.58 -24.73 11.90
N ALA A 240 9.89 -23.46 12.16
CA ALA A 240 9.06 -22.33 11.74
C ALA A 240 8.90 -22.26 10.22
N ILE A 241 9.98 -22.44 9.45
CA ILE A 241 9.95 -22.50 7.99
C ILE A 241 9.04 -23.64 7.51
N ALA A 242 9.26 -24.86 8.01
CA ALA A 242 8.47 -26.03 7.61
C ALA A 242 6.98 -25.84 7.93
N PHE A 243 6.68 -25.36 9.15
CA PHE A 243 5.32 -25.06 9.57
C PHE A 243 4.67 -24.02 8.66
N ILE A 244 5.30 -22.86 8.44
CA ILE A 244 4.72 -21.81 7.59
C ILE A 244 4.54 -22.30 6.16
N CYS A 245 5.52 -23.00 5.57
CA CYS A 245 5.40 -23.56 4.23
C CYS A 245 4.20 -24.52 4.10
N CYS A 246 3.92 -25.34 5.11
CA CYS A 246 2.77 -26.25 5.11
C CYS A 246 1.42 -25.54 5.29
N PHE A 247 1.36 -24.43 6.03
CA PHE A 247 0.11 -23.76 6.40
C PHE A 247 -0.24 -22.54 5.53
N CYS A 248 0.67 -22.07 4.67
CA CYS A 248 0.46 -20.85 3.88
C CYS A 248 -0.11 -21.06 2.46
N ILE A 249 -0.20 -22.30 2.00
CA ILE A 249 -0.83 -22.70 0.72
C ILE A 249 -2.26 -23.16 1.00
#